data_AF-A8M007-F1
#
_entry.id   AF-A8M007-F1
#
_cell.length_a   1.000
_cell.length_b   1.000
_cell.length_c   1.000
_cell.angle_alpha   90.00
_cell.angle_beta   90.00
_cell.angle_gamma   90.00
#
_symmetry.space_group_name_H-M   'P 1'
#
loop_
_entity.id
_entity.type
_entity.pdbx_description
1 polymer ?
#
loop_
_entity_poly.entity_id
_entity_poly.type
_entity_poly.pdbx_seq_one_letter_code
_entity_poly.pdbx_strand_id
1 'polypeptide(L)'
;MTAHLITTPITSGTHPRCGATVLTGHAEGLHARVDLTPLNRAGEIAALLDNLQTYTLTRGGLVHRDATRIAGTALTGPVLAEHRCHRLVPAHYRQPSPPTAPAVVADGCPY
;
A
#
# COMPACT_ATOMS: atom_id res chain seq x y z
N MET A 1 -17.80 8.99 24.11
CA MET A 1 -16.33 8.98 23.95
C MET A 1 -16.04 8.62 22.51
N THR A 2 -15.72 9.60 21.68
CA THR A 2 -15.55 9.43 20.24
C THR A 2 -14.14 8.94 19.95
N ALA A 3 -14.02 7.68 19.54
CA ALA A 3 -12.77 7.11 19.07
C ALA A 3 -12.46 7.69 17.67
N HIS A 4 -11.75 8.83 17.63
CA HIS A 4 -11.49 9.58 16.40
C HIS A 4 -10.31 9.05 15.57
N LEU A 5 -9.51 8.12 16.11
CA LEU A 5 -8.29 7.59 15.48
C LEU A 5 -8.37 6.07 15.28
N ILE A 6 -9.48 5.60 14.71
CA ILE A 6 -9.65 4.16 14.43
C ILE A 6 -8.92 3.81 13.13
N THR A 7 -8.13 2.75 13.18
CA THR A 7 -7.67 2.05 11.97
C THR A 7 -8.53 0.81 11.80
N THR A 8 -9.15 0.65 10.64
CA THR A 8 -9.99 -0.52 10.35
C THR A 8 -9.23 -1.53 9.52
N PRO A 9 -9.60 -2.82 9.58
CA PRO A 9 -9.20 -3.79 8.56
C PRO A 9 -9.53 -3.25 7.17
N ILE A 10 -8.66 -3.56 6.21
CA ILE A 10 -8.88 -3.18 4.81
C ILE A 10 -9.80 -4.16 4.11
N THR A 11 -10.59 -3.64 3.17
CA THR A 11 -11.40 -4.44 2.25
C THR A 11 -10.97 -4.14 0.82
N SER A 12 -10.91 -5.17 -0.02
CA SER A 12 -10.74 -4.99 -1.46
C SER A 12 -12.09 -4.74 -2.11
N GLY A 13 -12.15 -3.79 -3.04
CA GLY A 13 -13.36 -3.52 -3.81
C GLY A 13 -13.05 -2.90 -5.16
N THR A 14 -14.09 -2.74 -5.96
CA THR A 14 -14.00 -2.07 -7.26
C THR A 14 -14.42 -0.61 -7.10
N HIS A 15 -13.63 0.31 -7.63
CA HIS A 15 -13.96 1.72 -7.61
C HIS A 15 -15.11 2.01 -8.59
N PRO A 16 -16.24 2.60 -8.15
CA PRO A 16 -17.46 2.69 -8.97
C PRO A 16 -17.32 3.57 -10.21
N ARG A 17 -16.38 4.52 -10.23
CA ARG A 17 -16.20 5.45 -11.35
C ARG A 17 -15.29 4.92 -12.46
N CYS A 18 -14.23 4.19 -12.10
CA CYS A 18 -13.17 3.80 -13.03
C CYS A 18 -13.01 2.28 -13.16
N GLY A 19 -13.71 1.49 -12.35
CA GLY A 19 -13.63 0.02 -12.38
C GLY A 19 -12.32 -0.56 -11.84
N ALA A 20 -11.39 0.27 -11.35
CA ALA A 20 -10.12 -0.22 -10.80
C ALA A 20 -10.33 -0.92 -9.46
N THR A 21 -9.58 -2.00 -9.21
CA THR A 21 -9.54 -2.64 -7.90
C THR A 21 -8.70 -1.81 -6.93
N VAL A 22 -9.28 -1.48 -5.78
CA VAL A 22 -8.69 -0.63 -4.74
C VAL A 22 -8.81 -1.30 -3.38
N LEU A 23 -7.95 -0.91 -2.45
CA LEU A 23 -8.13 -1.21 -1.03
C LEU A 23 -8.79 -0.03 -0.35
N THR A 24 -9.77 -0.29 0.50
CA THR A 24 -10.50 0.73 1.28
C THR A 24 -10.47 0.40 2.76
N GLY A 25 -10.40 1.44 3.59
CA GLY A 25 -10.48 1.33 5.05
C GLY A 25 -10.34 2.70 5.70
N HIS A 26 -10.26 2.75 7.02
CA HIS A 26 -9.84 3.93 7.74
C HIS A 26 -8.39 3.75 8.21
N ALA A 27 -7.56 4.75 7.95
CA ALA A 27 -6.22 4.89 8.47
C ALA A 27 -6.24 6.05 9.46
N GLU A 28 -6.14 5.76 10.76
CA GLU A 28 -6.04 6.79 11.81
C GLU A 28 -7.23 7.78 11.79
N GLY A 29 -8.43 7.26 11.51
CA GLY A 29 -9.65 8.05 11.40
C GLY A 29 -9.90 8.67 10.02
N LEU A 30 -8.94 8.63 9.09
CA LEU A 30 -9.10 9.11 7.73
C LEU A 30 -9.55 7.97 6.80
N HIS A 31 -10.61 8.20 6.03
CA HIS A 31 -11.02 7.24 5.01
C HIS A 31 -9.96 7.17 3.90
N ALA A 32 -9.28 6.04 3.81
CA ALA A 32 -8.23 5.77 2.83
C ALA A 32 -8.76 4.88 1.72
N ARG A 33 -8.47 5.26 0.48
CA ARG A 33 -8.67 4.45 -0.72
C ARG A 33 -7.36 4.42 -1.49
N VAL A 34 -6.75 3.26 -1.65
CA VAL A 34 -5.40 3.14 -2.23
C VAL A 34 -5.36 2.16 -3.39
N ASP A 35 -4.44 2.43 -4.31
CA ASP A 35 -4.13 1.53 -5.42
C ASP A 35 -3.38 0.28 -4.92
N LEU A 36 -3.60 -0.86 -5.59
CA LEU A 36 -2.93 -2.12 -5.26
C LEU A 36 -1.46 -2.19 -5.70
N THR A 37 -0.98 -1.20 -6.46
CA THR A 37 0.38 -1.20 -7.02
C THR A 37 1.36 -0.65 -5.99
N PRO A 38 2.29 -1.46 -5.46
CA PRO A 38 3.29 -0.97 -4.54
C PRO A 38 4.25 0.01 -5.23
N LEU A 39 4.61 1.07 -4.52
CA LEU A 39 5.51 2.10 -4.98
C LEU A 39 6.94 1.86 -4.47
N ASN A 40 7.92 2.14 -5.33
CA ASN A 40 9.28 2.34 -4.87
C ASN A 40 9.44 3.78 -4.33
N ARG A 41 10.63 4.11 -3.83
CA ARG A 41 10.92 5.44 -3.26
C ARG A 41 10.71 6.58 -4.26
N ALA A 42 11.06 6.40 -5.53
CA ALA A 42 10.83 7.41 -6.55
C ALA A 42 9.33 7.60 -6.84
N GLY A 43 8.56 6.51 -6.84
CA GLY A 43 7.11 6.54 -6.97
C GLY A 43 6.41 7.22 -5.80
N GLU A 44 6.87 6.98 -4.57
CA GLU A 44 6.37 7.67 -3.37
C GLU A 44 6.60 9.19 -3.47
N ILE A 45 7.81 9.61 -3.84
CA ILE A 45 8.13 11.03 -4.05
C ILE A 45 7.21 11.64 -5.13
N ALA A 46 7.04 10.95 -6.26
CA ALA A 46 6.15 11.42 -7.33
C ALA A 46 4.68 11.54 -6.87
N ALA A 47 4.20 10.62 -6.04
CA ALA A 47 2.86 10.69 -5.47
C ALA A 47 2.69 11.92 -4.55
N LEU A 48 3.68 12.18 -3.69
CA LEU A 48 3.67 13.34 -2.79
C LEU A 48 3.71 14.66 -3.57
N LEU A 49 4.52 14.76 -4.63
CA LEU A 49 4.58 15.94 -5.51
C LEU A 49 3.24 16.22 -6.20
N ASP A 50 2.43 15.17 -6.43
CA ASP A 50 1.09 15.29 -7.00
C ASP A 50 -0.02 15.49 -5.95
N ASN A 51 0.36 15.80 -4.71
CA ASN A 51 -0.53 15.98 -3.55
C ASN A 51 -1.39 14.74 -3.24
N LEU A 52 -0.86 13.54 -3.46
CA LEU A 52 -1.50 12.30 -3.04
C LEU A 52 -0.99 11.87 -1.67
N GLN A 53 -1.89 11.29 -0.87
CA GLN A 53 -1.48 10.64 0.37
C GLN A 53 -0.82 9.29 0.07
N THR A 54 0.12 8.88 0.93
CA THR A 54 0.77 7.58 0.83
C THR A 54 0.61 6.81 2.13
N TYR A 55 0.53 5.49 2.02
CA TYR A 55 0.20 4.60 3.12
C TYR A 55 1.11 3.39 3.11
N THR A 56 1.57 2.96 4.28
CA THR A 56 2.17 1.63 4.43
C THR A 56 1.07 0.62 4.72
N LEU A 57 1.02 -0.44 3.92
CA LEU A 57 0.15 -1.57 4.20
C LEU A 57 0.79 -2.47 5.26
N THR A 58 0.13 -2.58 6.41
CA THR A 58 0.53 -3.45 7.52
C THR A 58 -0.48 -4.58 7.72
N ARG A 59 -0.20 -5.53 8.62
CA ARG A 59 -1.16 -6.56 9.01
C ARG A 59 -2.42 -5.99 9.67
N GLY A 60 -2.31 -4.82 10.33
CA GLY A 60 -3.42 -4.17 11.03
C GLY A 60 -4.27 -3.24 10.16
N GLY A 61 -3.85 -2.98 8.92
CA GLY A 61 -4.50 -2.04 8.02
C GLY A 61 -3.52 -1.04 7.40
N LEU A 62 -4.05 0.08 6.92
CA LEU A 62 -3.27 1.16 6.32
C LEU A 62 -2.79 2.14 7.40
N VAL A 63 -1.51 2.50 7.32
CA VAL A 63 -0.91 3.52 8.17
C VAL A 63 -0.45 4.67 7.27
N HIS A 64 -0.95 5.88 7.53
CA HIS A 64 -0.57 7.07 6.76
C HIS A 64 0.93 7.38 6.93
N ARG A 65 1.61 7.76 5.85
CA ARG A 65 3.04 8.07 5.86
C ARG A 65 3.27 9.58 5.89
N ASP A 66 3.39 10.12 7.10
CA ASP A 66 3.86 11.49 7.32
C ASP A 66 5.40 11.60 7.21
N ALA A 67 5.93 12.82 7.32
CA ALA A 67 7.36 13.09 7.23
C ALA A 67 8.21 12.27 8.22
N THR A 68 7.70 12.00 9.43
CA THR A 68 8.43 11.23 10.45
C THR A 68 8.51 9.75 10.08
N ARG A 69 7.43 9.19 9.52
CA ARG A 69 7.35 7.80 9.07
C ARG A 69 8.06 7.56 7.75
N ILE A 70 8.17 8.59 6.92
CA ILE A 70 8.99 8.57 5.71
C ILE A 70 10.48 8.54 6.06
N ALA A 71 10.90 9.34 7.05
CA ALA A 71 12.29 9.36 7.51
C ALA A 71 12.68 8.13 8.34
N GLY A 72 11.74 7.56 9.10
CA GLY A 72 11.96 6.40 9.96
C GLY A 72 11.89 5.05 9.23
N THR A 73 12.30 3.99 9.94
CA THR A 73 12.31 2.60 9.44
C THR A 73 11.37 1.67 10.22
N ALA A 74 10.53 2.22 11.10
CA ALA A 74 9.70 1.43 12.02
C ALA A 74 8.56 0.67 11.31
N LEU A 75 8.03 1.22 10.21
CA LEU A 75 6.96 0.58 9.44
C LEU A 75 7.56 -0.31 8.36
N THR A 76 7.18 -1.58 8.35
CA THR A 76 7.55 -2.55 7.32
C THR A 76 6.32 -2.96 6.53
N GLY A 77 6.43 -2.93 5.20
CA GLY A 77 5.33 -3.26 4.29
C GLY A 77 5.41 -2.50 2.97
N PRO A 78 4.61 -2.88 1.97
CA PRO A 78 4.55 -2.16 0.72
C PRO A 78 3.93 -0.77 0.92
N VAL A 79 4.47 0.22 0.21
CA VAL A 79 3.95 1.59 0.19
C VAL A 79 2.96 1.71 -0.96
N LEU A 80 1.75 2.17 -0.66
CA LEU A 80 0.66 2.36 -1.62
C LEU A 80 0.30 3.85 -1.69
N ALA A 81 -0.06 4.34 -2.87
CA ALA A 81 -0.61 5.69 -3.02
C ALA A 81 -2.14 5.69 -2.96
N GLU A 82 -2.68 6.83 -2.55
CA GLU A 82 -4.09 7.17 -2.70
C GLU A 82 -4.55 6.96 -4.15
N HIS A 83 -5.69 6.30 -4.30
CA HIS A 83 -6.30 6.04 -5.59
C HIS A 83 -6.81 7.34 -6.21
N ARG A 84 -6.38 7.61 -7.44
CA ARG A 84 -6.96 8.66 -8.28
C ARG A 84 -7.41 8.07 -9.62
N CYS A 85 -8.68 8.26 -9.96
CA CYS A 85 -9.23 7.71 -11.20
C CYS A 85 -8.42 8.15 -12.42
N HIS A 86 -8.23 7.20 -13.35
CA HIS A 86 -7.51 7.39 -14.62
C HIS A 86 -6.03 7.75 -14.47
N ARG A 87 -5.47 7.73 -13.25
CA ARG A 87 -4.04 7.80 -13.02
C ARG A 87 -3.46 6.40 -13.13
N LEU A 88 -2.43 6.26 -13.95
CA LEU A 88 -1.64 5.03 -14.03
C LEU A 88 -0.31 5.25 -13.32
N VAL A 89 0.14 4.27 -12.53
CA VAL A 89 1.49 4.28 -11.96
C VAL A 89 2.47 3.82 -13.05
N PRO A 90 3.41 4.69 -13.51
CA PRO A 90 4.45 4.33 -14.46
C PRO A 90 5.27 3.14 -13.97
N ALA A 91 5.73 2.28 -14.88
CA ALA A 91 6.45 1.05 -14.53
C ALA A 91 7.69 1.28 -13.65
N HIS A 92 8.44 2.36 -13.91
CA HIS A 92 9.65 2.71 -13.15
C HIS A 92 9.36 3.26 -11.74
N TYR A 93 8.10 3.56 -11.40
CA TYR A 93 7.67 3.96 -10.05
C TYR A 93 7.10 2.79 -9.24
N ARG A 94 6.90 1.63 -9.87
CA ARG A 94 6.44 0.43 -9.18
C ARG A 94 7.59 -0.17 -8.39
N GLN A 95 7.28 -0.68 -7.20
CA GLN A 95 8.21 -1.52 -6.49
C GLN A 95 8.38 -2.81 -7.31
N PRO A 96 9.62 -3.22 -7.63
CA PRO A 96 9.84 -4.51 -8.25
C PRO A 96 9.32 -5.59 -7.31
N SER A 97 8.54 -6.53 -7.84
CA SER A 97 8.20 -7.72 -7.07
C SER A 97 9.50 -8.38 -6.62
N PRO A 98 9.62 -8.80 -5.34
CA PRO A 98 10.77 -9.61 -4.95
C PRO A 98 10.86 -10.82 -5.89
N PRO A 99 12.07 -11.23 -6.30
CA PRO A 99 12.21 -12.44 -7.10
C PRO A 99 11.53 -13.58 -6.34
N THR A 100 10.59 -14.26 -6.98
CA THR A 100 10.01 -15.49 -6.44
C THR A 100 11.17 -16.44 -6.16
N ALA A 101 11.48 -16.69 -4.90
CA ALA A 101 12.45 -17.71 -4.54
C ALA A 101 11.99 -19.02 -5.20
N PRO A 102 12.88 -19.77 -5.86
CA PRO A 102 12.48 -21.05 -6.45
C PRO A 102 11.86 -21.90 -5.36
N ALA A 103 10.70 -22.48 -5.65
CA ALA A 103 10.06 -23.43 -4.74
C ALA A 103 11.10 -24.51 -4.43
N VAL A 104 11.52 -24.59 -3.17
CA VAL A 104 12.37 -25.67 -2.69
C VAL A 104 11.54 -26.93 -2.85
N VAL A 105 11.83 -27.70 -3.89
CA VAL A 105 11.27 -29.05 -4.06
C VAL A 105 11.82 -29.85 -2.89
N ALA A 106 10.94 -30.22 -1.95
CA ALA A 106 11.30 -31.14 -0.89
C ALA A 106 11.47 -32.52 -1.51
N ASP A 107 12.68 -32.80 -2.01
CA ASP A 107 13.08 -34.16 -2.31
C ASP A 107 13.02 -34.94 -0.99
N GLY A 108 12.15 -35.94 -0.97
CA GLY A 108 11.75 -36.66 0.24
C GLY A 108 12.94 -37.23 1.01
N CYS A 109 12.91 -37.07 2.33
CA CYS A 109 13.74 -37.85 3.24
C CYS A 109 13.44 -39.34 3.04
N PRO A 110 14.41 -40.18 2.60
CA PRO A 110 14.29 -41.61 2.79
C PRO A 110 14.53 -41.88 4.29
N TYR A 111 13.60 -42.62 4.90
CA TYR A 111 13.74 -43.19 6.24
C TYR A 111 14.94 -44.15 6.32
#